data_AF-A0A955P3C4-F1
#
_entry.id   AF-A0A955P3C4-F1
#
_cell.length_a   1.000
_cell.length_b   1.000
_cell.length_c   1.000
_cell.angle_alpha   90.00
_cell.angle_beta   90.00
_cell.angle_gamma   90.00
#
_symmetry.space_group_name_H-M   'P 1'
#
loop_
_entity.id
_entity.type
_entity.pdbx_description
1 polymer ?
#
loop_
_entity_poly.entity_id
_entity_poly.type
_entity_poly.pdbx_seq_one_letter_code
_entity_poly.pdbx_strand_id
1 'polypeptide(L)'
;AMALAAAIVDYVDADDQPTIIDEKDIDGWEFGEPLNEDYYYNPHQDPAEIDAFGPEIIMKNAPLNAVEELLLVPGMTEVIFHGEDANGNGELDDNEDDGDETPPFDNEDGELQLGLKDFITVFSGMSEERLGKPNINSAPLEVIEALLWVEDDAGDGAEGAAEKLVDYRNGSDGFLGSDDDKRFRTIDHTDEGSEGIDKSGIDPSYQSLATQAFGVASDYFRIESTAIVNKVKKTLKVTVLRTFTEEVQLGGSDRFEFQRDQIQEEQVKLLVIDFEEVG
;
A
#
# COMPACT_ATOMS: atom_id res chain seq x y z
N ALA A 1 -6.05 -16.86 2.56
CA ALA A 1 -5.17 -15.75 2.98
C ALA A 1 -3.74 -16.23 3.24
N MET A 2 -3.50 -17.13 4.20
CA MET A 2 -2.16 -17.54 4.63
C MET A 2 -1.24 -18.07 3.51
N ALA A 3 -1.69 -19.02 2.67
CA ALA A 3 -0.89 -19.53 1.56
C ALA A 3 -0.53 -18.44 0.53
N LEU A 4 -1.48 -17.55 0.21
CA LEU A 4 -1.22 -16.44 -0.70
C LEU A 4 -0.18 -15.47 -0.12
N ALA A 5 -0.28 -15.16 1.18
CA ALA A 5 0.70 -14.32 1.85
C ALA A 5 2.11 -14.93 1.82
N ALA A 6 2.23 -16.24 2.05
CA ALA A 6 3.51 -16.95 1.92
C ALA A 6 4.04 -16.94 0.49
N ALA A 7 3.18 -17.19 -0.50
CA ALA A 7 3.56 -17.12 -1.91
C ALA A 7 4.05 -15.72 -2.31
N ILE A 8 3.48 -14.64 -1.77
CA ILE A 8 3.96 -13.26 -1.99
C ILE A 8 5.36 -13.07 -1.38
N VAL A 9 5.63 -13.62 -0.19
CA VAL A 9 6.95 -13.55 0.45
C VAL A 9 7.99 -14.28 -0.40
N ASP A 10 7.75 -15.56 -0.71
CA ASP A 10 8.63 -16.41 -1.50
C ASP A 10 8.87 -15.82 -2.91
N TYR A 11 7.86 -15.19 -3.51
CA TYR A 11 8.03 -14.55 -4.82
C TYR A 11 9.04 -13.38 -4.80
N VAL A 12 9.20 -12.71 -3.65
CA VAL A 12 9.93 -11.45 -3.53
C VAL A 12 11.27 -11.60 -2.83
N ASP A 13 11.39 -12.52 -1.87
CA ASP A 13 12.61 -12.69 -1.11
C ASP A 13 13.74 -13.30 -1.95
N ALA A 14 14.97 -13.25 -1.45
CA ALA A 14 16.14 -13.66 -2.23
C ALA A 14 16.57 -15.10 -1.95
N ASP A 15 15.92 -15.75 -0.98
CA ASP A 15 16.18 -17.15 -0.74
C ASP A 15 15.35 -17.99 -1.72
N ASP A 16 15.41 -19.30 -1.56
CA ASP A 16 14.76 -20.25 -2.47
C ASP A 16 14.21 -21.35 -1.59
N GLN A 17 13.58 -20.95 -0.48
CA GLN A 17 13.05 -21.83 0.55
C GLN A 17 11.61 -21.42 0.86
N PRO A 18 10.64 -22.33 0.68
CA PRO A 18 9.25 -21.99 0.92
C PRO A 18 9.01 -21.50 2.36
N THR A 19 8.33 -20.38 2.51
CA THR A 19 8.01 -19.78 3.82
C THR A 19 7.15 -20.73 4.67
N ILE A 20 6.21 -21.44 4.04
CA ILE A 20 5.33 -22.42 4.70
C ILE A 20 5.64 -23.81 4.16
N ILE A 21 6.01 -24.73 5.05
CA ILE A 21 6.29 -26.13 4.70
C ILE A 21 5.49 -27.16 5.52
N ASP A 22 5.04 -26.77 6.72
CA ASP A 22 4.39 -27.68 7.69
C ASP A 22 2.86 -27.72 7.53
N GLU A 23 2.29 -26.78 6.77
CA GLU A 23 0.85 -26.66 6.54
C GLU A 23 0.54 -26.89 5.07
N LYS A 24 0.11 -28.11 4.73
CA LYS A 24 -0.11 -28.54 3.34
C LYS A 24 -1.58 -28.73 2.98
N ASP A 25 -2.47 -28.78 3.96
CA ASP A 25 -3.91 -28.95 3.75
C ASP A 25 -4.60 -27.58 3.71
N ILE A 26 -4.24 -26.75 2.73
CA ILE A 26 -4.84 -25.43 2.51
C ILE A 26 -5.81 -25.53 1.32
N ASP A 27 -7.08 -25.20 1.55
CA ASP A 27 -8.12 -25.33 0.53
C ASP A 27 -7.78 -24.52 -0.73
N GLY A 28 -7.92 -25.16 -1.89
CA GLY A 28 -7.59 -24.56 -3.19
C GLY A 28 -6.08 -24.49 -3.51
N TRP A 29 -5.20 -25.02 -2.66
CA TRP A 29 -3.75 -25.05 -2.90
C TRP A 29 -3.24 -26.47 -3.00
N GLU A 30 -2.32 -26.69 -3.95
CA GLU A 30 -1.54 -27.91 -4.06
C GLU A 30 -0.06 -27.52 -4.06
N PHE A 31 0.73 -28.21 -3.24
CA PHE A 31 2.15 -27.92 -3.06
C PHE A 31 3.00 -29.14 -3.40
N GLY A 32 4.14 -28.91 -4.05
CA GLY A 32 5.11 -29.93 -4.43
C GLY A 32 6.14 -30.24 -3.35
N GLU A 33 7.38 -30.50 -3.77
CA GLU A 33 8.47 -30.82 -2.85
C GLU A 33 9.02 -29.55 -2.20
N PRO A 34 9.14 -29.47 -0.87
CA PRO A 34 9.60 -28.27 -0.17
C PRO A 34 11.13 -28.16 -0.15
N LEU A 35 11.81 -28.60 -1.21
CA LEU A 35 13.27 -28.51 -1.32
C LEU A 35 13.72 -27.11 -1.75
N ASN A 36 12.92 -26.50 -2.62
CA ASN A 36 13.06 -25.14 -3.10
C ASN A 36 11.69 -24.63 -3.55
N GLU A 37 11.58 -23.34 -3.86
CA GLU A 37 10.31 -22.71 -4.20
C GLU A 37 9.80 -23.18 -5.57
N ASP A 38 10.71 -23.37 -6.53
CA ASP A 38 10.39 -23.87 -7.87
C ASP A 38 9.63 -25.21 -7.80
N TYR A 39 10.09 -26.16 -6.99
CA TYR A 39 9.43 -27.46 -6.84
C TYR A 39 8.16 -27.34 -6.00
N TYR A 40 8.14 -26.42 -5.05
CA TYR A 40 7.03 -26.25 -4.14
C TYR A 40 5.80 -25.68 -4.84
N TYR A 41 5.99 -24.67 -5.71
CA TYR A 41 4.90 -24.00 -6.43
C TYR A 41 4.56 -24.62 -7.78
N ASN A 42 5.31 -25.63 -8.24
CA ASN A 42 5.02 -26.39 -9.47
C ASN A 42 4.68 -27.86 -9.16
N PRO A 43 3.60 -28.16 -8.41
CA PRO A 43 3.27 -29.52 -7.95
C PRO A 43 2.98 -30.52 -9.07
N HIS A 44 2.73 -30.03 -10.29
CA HIS A 44 2.37 -30.84 -11.45
C HIS A 44 3.52 -31.07 -12.43
N GLN A 45 4.70 -30.50 -12.16
CA GLN A 45 5.89 -30.72 -12.96
C GLN A 45 6.86 -31.64 -12.22
N ASP A 46 7.49 -32.57 -12.93
CA ASP A 46 8.52 -33.42 -12.33
C ASP A 46 9.78 -32.58 -12.04
N PRO A 47 10.42 -32.72 -10.87
CA PRO A 47 11.64 -31.97 -10.55
C PRO A 47 12.75 -32.09 -11.61
N ALA A 48 12.88 -33.25 -12.28
CA ALA A 48 13.86 -33.42 -13.34
C ALA A 48 13.50 -32.65 -14.62
N GLU A 49 12.21 -32.38 -14.86
CA GLU A 49 11.76 -31.50 -15.96
C GLU A 49 12.02 -30.04 -15.62
N ILE A 50 11.74 -29.62 -14.38
CA ILE A 50 12.07 -28.27 -13.89
C ILE A 50 13.58 -28.02 -14.02
N ASP A 51 14.43 -28.94 -13.56
CA ASP A 51 15.89 -28.86 -13.69
C ASP A 51 16.36 -28.75 -15.15
N ALA A 52 15.66 -29.41 -16.07
CA ALA A 52 16.06 -29.49 -17.47
C ALA A 52 15.55 -28.32 -18.33
N PHE A 53 14.37 -27.79 -18.02
CA PHE A 53 13.63 -26.86 -18.88
C PHE A 53 13.15 -25.58 -18.18
N GLY A 54 13.26 -25.52 -16.86
CA GLY A 54 12.72 -24.45 -16.01
C GLY A 54 11.29 -24.72 -15.53
N PRO A 55 10.86 -24.05 -14.45
CA PRO A 55 9.51 -24.20 -13.92
C PRO A 55 8.46 -23.47 -14.79
N GLU A 56 7.20 -23.91 -14.71
CA GLU A 56 6.05 -23.24 -15.32
C GLU A 56 5.73 -21.92 -14.61
N ILE A 57 5.73 -21.96 -13.28
CA ILE A 57 5.64 -20.81 -12.39
C ILE A 57 7.06 -20.43 -12.00
N ILE A 58 7.49 -19.26 -12.45
CA ILE A 58 8.81 -18.71 -12.14
C ILE A 58 8.67 -17.78 -10.94
N MET A 59 9.33 -18.14 -9.85
CA MET A 59 9.50 -17.26 -8.70
C MET A 59 10.56 -16.20 -9.04
N LYS A 60 10.27 -14.95 -8.69
CA LYS A 60 11.09 -13.81 -9.14
C LYS A 60 12.36 -13.66 -8.31
N ASN A 61 12.24 -13.97 -7.03
CA ASN A 61 13.26 -13.92 -5.99
C ASN A 61 13.98 -12.56 -5.94
N ALA A 62 13.18 -11.50 -6.13
CA ALA A 62 13.62 -10.12 -6.15
C ALA A 62 12.44 -9.14 -5.90
N PRO A 63 12.72 -7.90 -5.44
CA PRO A 63 11.70 -6.87 -5.25
C PRO A 63 10.79 -6.65 -6.47
N LEU A 64 9.51 -6.41 -6.24
CA LEU A 64 8.54 -6.01 -7.26
C LEU A 64 8.95 -4.66 -7.88
N ASN A 65 8.86 -4.54 -9.20
CA ASN A 65 9.04 -3.26 -9.91
C ASN A 65 7.69 -2.55 -10.14
N ALA A 66 6.61 -3.32 -10.19
CA ALA A 66 5.24 -2.85 -10.37
C ALA A 66 4.29 -3.69 -9.52
N VAL A 67 3.16 -3.11 -9.11
CA VAL A 67 2.16 -3.79 -8.26
C VAL A 67 1.51 -4.95 -9.01
N GLU A 68 1.34 -4.80 -10.33
CA GLU A 68 0.75 -5.77 -11.26
C GLU A 68 1.54 -7.07 -11.36
N GLU A 69 2.82 -7.08 -10.95
CA GLU A 69 3.60 -8.31 -10.86
C GLU A 69 3.00 -9.31 -9.86
N LEU A 70 2.14 -8.85 -8.94
CA LEU A 70 1.40 -9.75 -8.06
C LEU A 70 0.47 -10.70 -8.80
N LEU A 71 0.00 -10.36 -10.01
CA LEU A 71 -0.79 -11.28 -10.84
C LEU A 71 0.01 -12.51 -11.32
N LEU A 72 1.34 -12.49 -11.17
CA LEU A 72 2.23 -13.62 -11.44
C LEU A 72 2.45 -14.50 -10.20
N VAL A 73 2.04 -14.04 -9.01
CA VAL A 73 2.19 -14.80 -7.77
C VAL A 73 1.18 -15.95 -7.76
N PRO A 74 1.59 -17.17 -7.40
CA PRO A 74 0.67 -18.30 -7.26
C PRO A 74 -0.53 -17.96 -6.38
N GLY A 75 -1.72 -18.35 -6.82
CA GLY A 75 -2.96 -18.12 -6.09
C GLY A 75 -3.49 -16.68 -6.08
N MET A 76 -2.78 -15.72 -6.68
CA MET A 76 -3.36 -14.40 -6.95
C MET A 76 -4.39 -14.51 -8.07
N THR A 77 -5.57 -13.92 -7.87
CA THR A 77 -6.63 -13.88 -8.88
C THR A 77 -6.96 -12.44 -9.24
N GLU A 78 -7.54 -12.25 -10.43
CA GLU A 78 -8.05 -10.93 -10.85
C GLU A 78 -9.03 -10.34 -9.83
N VAL A 79 -9.86 -11.19 -9.19
CA VAL A 79 -10.82 -10.75 -8.15
C VAL A 79 -10.09 -10.24 -6.90
N ILE A 80 -9.06 -10.93 -6.43
CA ILE A 80 -8.28 -10.47 -5.27
C ILE A 80 -7.51 -9.19 -5.61
N PHE A 81 -6.97 -9.11 -6.83
CA PHE A 81 -6.11 -8.01 -7.24
C PHE A 81 -6.89 -6.74 -7.59
N HIS A 82 -7.96 -6.85 -8.38
CA HIS A 82 -8.79 -5.72 -8.83
C HIS A 82 -9.96 -5.40 -7.91
N GLY A 83 -10.48 -6.37 -7.15
CA GLY A 83 -11.73 -6.22 -6.41
C GLY A 83 -12.92 -6.09 -7.36
N GLU A 84 -13.93 -5.34 -6.92
CA GLU A 84 -15.13 -4.99 -7.67
C GLU A 84 -14.89 -3.85 -8.67
N ASP A 85 -13.89 -2.97 -8.45
CA ASP A 85 -13.52 -1.89 -9.37
C ASP A 85 -12.73 -2.43 -10.58
N ALA A 86 -13.43 -3.15 -11.45
CA ALA A 86 -12.85 -3.85 -12.59
C ALA A 86 -12.30 -2.87 -13.64
N ASN A 87 -12.89 -1.68 -13.75
CA ASN A 87 -12.47 -0.68 -14.73
C ASN A 87 -11.50 0.39 -14.16
N GLY A 88 -11.29 0.40 -12.84
CA GLY A 88 -10.33 1.27 -12.15
C GLY A 88 -10.76 2.74 -12.09
N ASN A 89 -12.07 3.01 -12.05
CA ASN A 89 -12.61 4.38 -11.99
C ASN A 89 -12.90 4.86 -10.56
N GLY A 90 -12.89 3.95 -9.57
CA GLY A 90 -13.21 4.23 -8.17
C GLY A 90 -14.68 4.61 -7.92
N GLU A 91 -15.59 4.29 -8.83
CA GLU A 91 -17.03 4.49 -8.74
C GLU A 91 -17.72 3.12 -8.81
N LEU A 92 -18.75 2.90 -7.99
CA LEU A 92 -19.56 1.68 -8.05
C LEU A 92 -20.42 1.69 -9.32
N ASP A 93 -20.05 0.92 -10.33
CA ASP A 93 -20.82 0.78 -11.57
C ASP A 93 -21.95 -0.25 -11.47
N ASP A 94 -22.95 -0.16 -12.36
CA ASP A 94 -24.13 -1.06 -12.36
C ASP A 94 -23.76 -2.56 -12.41
N ASN A 95 -22.61 -2.89 -13.01
CA ASN A 95 -22.11 -4.28 -13.13
C ASN A 95 -21.16 -4.69 -12.00
N GLU A 96 -20.97 -3.82 -11.00
CA GLU A 96 -20.13 -4.01 -9.82
C GLU A 96 -21.01 -4.05 -8.55
N ASP A 97 -22.33 -4.06 -8.73
CA ASP A 97 -23.39 -4.15 -7.71
C ASP A 97 -24.57 -4.97 -8.26
N ASP A 98 -24.30 -6.04 -9.04
CA ASP A 98 -25.32 -6.93 -9.66
C ASP A 98 -25.21 -8.41 -9.27
N GLY A 99 -24.41 -8.71 -8.25
CA GLY A 99 -24.22 -10.03 -7.69
C GLY A 99 -23.46 -10.96 -8.63
N ASP A 100 -24.17 -11.95 -9.19
CA ASP A 100 -23.60 -12.91 -10.16
C ASP A 100 -24.15 -12.73 -11.58
N GLU A 101 -24.84 -11.61 -11.86
CA GLU A 101 -25.43 -11.34 -13.18
C GLU A 101 -24.36 -11.04 -14.23
N THR A 102 -23.37 -10.18 -13.91
CA THR A 102 -22.25 -9.89 -14.80
C THR A 102 -20.89 -9.85 -14.06
N PRO A 103 -19.76 -10.08 -14.75
CA PRO A 103 -18.44 -9.92 -14.12
C PRO A 103 -18.08 -8.43 -13.93
N PRO A 104 -17.35 -8.06 -12.85
CA PRO A 104 -16.88 -8.92 -11.77
C PRO A 104 -18.02 -9.38 -10.86
N PHE A 105 -17.98 -10.63 -10.40
CA PHE A 105 -19.00 -11.09 -9.44
C PHE A 105 -18.79 -10.39 -8.10
N ASP A 106 -19.86 -9.81 -7.57
CA ASP A 106 -19.90 -8.97 -6.37
C ASP A 106 -20.93 -9.52 -5.36
N ASN A 107 -21.15 -8.77 -4.28
CA ASN A 107 -22.07 -9.16 -3.20
C ASN A 107 -23.39 -8.35 -3.15
N GLU A 108 -23.64 -7.46 -4.10
CA GLU A 108 -24.83 -6.61 -4.25
C GLU A 108 -25.18 -5.84 -2.96
N ASP A 109 -24.16 -5.34 -2.23
CA ASP A 109 -24.36 -4.64 -0.96
C ASP A 109 -24.39 -3.11 -1.07
N GLY A 110 -24.14 -2.56 -2.27
CA GLY A 110 -24.11 -1.13 -2.54
C GLY A 110 -22.81 -0.42 -2.12
N GLU A 111 -21.75 -1.15 -1.75
CA GLU A 111 -20.44 -0.61 -1.39
C GLU A 111 -19.34 -1.20 -2.28
N LEU A 112 -18.58 -0.32 -2.96
CA LEU A 112 -17.47 -0.76 -3.82
C LEU A 112 -16.33 -1.39 -3.01
N GLN A 113 -16.09 -2.68 -3.19
CA GLN A 113 -14.98 -3.40 -2.59
C GLN A 113 -13.73 -3.31 -3.46
N LEU A 114 -12.79 -2.49 -3.03
CA LEU A 114 -11.51 -2.34 -3.73
C LEU A 114 -10.64 -3.59 -3.65
N GLY A 115 -9.79 -3.78 -4.65
CA GLY A 115 -8.83 -4.87 -4.70
C GLY A 115 -7.57 -4.59 -3.92
N LEU A 116 -6.72 -5.62 -3.77
CA LEU A 116 -5.44 -5.50 -3.08
C LEU A 116 -4.55 -4.39 -3.69
N LYS A 117 -4.62 -4.18 -5.01
CA LYS A 117 -3.84 -3.17 -5.74
C LYS A 117 -4.01 -1.75 -5.19
N ASP A 118 -5.17 -1.45 -4.60
CA ASP A 118 -5.54 -0.11 -4.15
C ASP A 118 -5.00 0.21 -2.74
N PHE A 119 -4.52 -0.81 -2.01
CA PHE A 119 -4.03 -0.70 -0.64
C PHE A 119 -2.50 -0.81 -0.50
N ILE A 120 -1.80 -1.13 -1.60
CA ILE A 120 -0.36 -1.47 -1.56
C ILE A 120 0.49 -0.62 -2.50
N THR A 121 1.80 -0.68 -2.31
CA THR A 121 2.77 -0.04 -3.20
C THR A 121 4.09 -0.80 -3.23
N VAL A 122 4.84 -0.66 -4.32
CA VAL A 122 6.22 -1.15 -4.45
C VAL A 122 7.25 -0.13 -3.96
N PHE A 123 6.82 1.06 -3.54
CA PHE A 123 7.70 2.12 -3.07
C PHE A 123 7.90 2.07 -1.55
N SER A 124 9.13 2.29 -1.11
CA SER A 124 9.51 2.27 0.30
C SER A 124 10.36 3.49 0.66
N GLY A 125 10.19 4.02 1.87
CA GLY A 125 10.91 5.21 2.33
C GLY A 125 12.42 5.04 2.31
N MET A 126 13.15 6.14 2.14
CA MET A 126 14.60 6.11 1.94
C MET A 126 15.43 6.18 3.24
N SER A 127 14.78 6.46 4.38
CA SER A 127 15.43 6.50 5.70
C SER A 127 15.05 5.28 6.53
N GLU A 128 15.89 4.91 7.50
CA GLU A 128 15.59 3.81 8.44
C GLU A 128 14.23 3.99 9.14
N GLU A 129 13.86 5.23 9.44
CA GLU A 129 12.57 5.57 10.07
C GLU A 129 11.35 5.35 9.15
N ARG A 130 11.54 5.30 7.81
CA ARG A 130 10.47 5.22 6.81
C ARG A 130 10.53 3.96 5.95
N LEU A 131 11.59 3.17 6.06
CA LEU A 131 11.78 1.96 5.28
C LEU A 131 10.69 0.94 5.64
N GLY A 132 9.86 0.58 4.66
CA GLY A 132 8.78 -0.40 4.80
C GLY A 132 7.62 0.07 5.66
N LYS A 133 7.55 1.38 5.98
CA LYS A 133 6.52 1.92 6.88
C LYS A 133 5.55 2.82 6.13
N PRO A 134 4.25 2.44 6.02
CA PRO A 134 3.25 3.33 5.47
C PRO A 134 3.07 4.58 6.35
N ASN A 135 2.62 5.66 5.71
CA ASN A 135 2.36 6.92 6.39
C ASN A 135 0.97 6.90 7.05
N ILE A 136 0.91 6.90 8.38
CA ILE A 136 -0.35 6.89 9.15
C ILE A 136 -1.25 8.09 8.82
N ASN A 137 -0.65 9.23 8.44
CA ASN A 137 -1.37 10.45 8.07
C ASN A 137 -2.09 10.35 6.73
N SER A 138 -1.91 9.27 5.97
CA SER A 138 -2.58 9.06 4.68
C SER A 138 -3.00 7.62 4.43
N ALA A 139 -2.72 6.69 5.35
CA ALA A 139 -3.10 5.29 5.22
C ALA A 139 -4.64 5.14 5.28
N PRO A 140 -5.26 4.35 4.39
CA PRO A 140 -6.68 4.06 4.47
C PRO A 140 -6.99 3.19 5.71
N LEU A 141 -8.26 3.14 6.12
CA LEU A 141 -8.68 2.47 7.36
C LEU A 141 -8.26 0.99 7.37
N GLU A 142 -8.45 0.32 6.25
CA GLU A 142 -8.18 -1.09 5.98
C GLU A 142 -6.70 -1.42 6.16
N VAL A 143 -5.80 -0.53 5.71
CA VAL A 143 -4.35 -0.70 5.91
C VAL A 143 -3.99 -0.52 7.38
N ILE A 144 -4.66 0.41 8.08
CA ILE A 144 -4.44 0.61 9.51
C ILE A 144 -4.89 -0.62 10.29
N GLU A 145 -6.09 -1.10 10.04
CA GLU A 145 -6.64 -2.30 10.67
C GLU A 145 -5.76 -3.53 10.40
N ALA A 146 -5.40 -3.79 9.14
CA ALA A 146 -4.59 -4.95 8.76
C ALA A 146 -3.22 -4.98 9.46
N LEU A 147 -2.59 -3.81 9.66
CA LEU A 147 -1.29 -3.71 10.34
C LEU A 147 -1.40 -3.70 11.87
N LEU A 148 -2.59 -3.51 12.42
CA LEU A 148 -2.87 -3.62 13.85
C LEU A 148 -3.48 -4.97 14.24
N TRP A 149 -3.84 -5.78 13.25
CA TRP A 149 -4.47 -7.08 13.47
C TRP A 149 -3.59 -8.00 14.32
N VAL A 150 -4.22 -8.63 15.30
CA VAL A 150 -3.62 -9.66 16.14
C VAL A 150 -4.58 -10.84 16.26
N GLU A 151 -4.03 -12.04 16.09
CA GLU A 151 -4.78 -13.30 15.99
C GLU A 151 -5.64 -13.57 17.24
N ASP A 152 -5.19 -13.12 18.41
CA ASP A 152 -5.86 -13.34 19.70
C ASP A 152 -7.05 -12.39 19.99
N ASP A 153 -7.31 -11.35 19.18
CA ASP A 153 -8.32 -10.31 19.47
C ASP A 153 -9.50 -10.26 18.48
N ALA A 154 -9.75 -11.35 17.77
CA ALA A 154 -10.93 -11.60 16.91
C ALA A 154 -11.29 -10.49 15.87
N GLY A 155 -10.42 -9.51 15.62
CA GLY A 155 -10.64 -8.40 14.69
C GLY A 155 -11.16 -7.11 15.35
N ASP A 156 -12.16 -7.21 16.23
CA ASP A 156 -12.86 -6.06 16.83
C ASP A 156 -11.92 -5.02 17.49
N GLY A 157 -10.83 -5.48 18.11
CA GLY A 157 -9.87 -4.58 18.76
C GLY A 157 -9.00 -3.79 17.78
N ALA A 158 -8.61 -4.40 16.66
CA ALA A 158 -7.82 -3.76 15.62
C ALA A 158 -8.66 -2.75 14.84
N GLU A 159 -9.90 -3.12 14.49
CA GLU A 159 -10.89 -2.25 13.87
C GLU A 159 -11.11 -1.00 14.75
N GLY A 160 -11.48 -1.18 16.02
CA GLY A 160 -11.72 -0.06 16.93
C GLY A 160 -10.46 0.78 17.24
N ALA A 161 -9.26 0.23 17.07
CA ALA A 161 -8.02 1.00 17.16
C ALA A 161 -7.79 1.83 15.88
N ALA A 162 -8.03 1.24 14.71
CA ALA A 162 -7.92 1.89 13.41
C ALA A 162 -8.91 3.05 13.28
N GLU A 163 -10.18 2.84 13.64
CA GLU A 163 -11.22 3.87 13.68
C GLU A 163 -10.79 5.07 14.52
N LYS A 164 -10.31 4.84 15.75
CA LYS A 164 -9.83 5.92 16.63
C LYS A 164 -8.67 6.70 16.06
N LEU A 165 -7.75 6.04 15.35
CA LEU A 165 -6.64 6.70 14.67
C LEU A 165 -7.14 7.58 13.52
N VAL A 166 -8.05 7.05 12.70
CA VAL A 166 -8.66 7.77 11.57
C VAL A 166 -9.52 8.94 12.07
N ASP A 167 -10.39 8.74 13.05
CA ASP A 167 -11.24 9.77 13.65
C ASP A 167 -10.41 10.90 14.28
N TYR A 168 -9.33 10.54 14.98
CA TYR A 168 -8.43 11.56 15.50
C TYR A 168 -7.79 12.34 14.37
N ARG A 169 -7.25 11.65 13.36
CA ARG A 169 -6.53 12.21 12.22
C ARG A 169 -7.41 13.12 11.38
N ASN A 170 -8.60 12.68 10.99
CA ASN A 170 -9.51 13.37 10.08
C ASN A 170 -10.33 14.47 10.78
N GLY A 171 -10.14 14.69 12.07
CA GLY A 171 -10.82 15.77 12.77
C GLY A 171 -12.33 15.55 12.93
N SER A 172 -13.07 16.64 13.06
CA SER A 172 -14.51 16.62 13.35
C SER A 172 -15.37 16.47 12.11
N ASP A 173 -14.84 16.81 10.93
CA ASP A 173 -15.55 16.64 9.66
C ASP A 173 -15.41 15.23 9.09
N GLY A 174 -14.42 14.46 9.55
CA GLY A 174 -14.20 13.07 9.15
C GLY A 174 -13.55 12.92 7.77
N PHE A 175 -13.20 14.03 7.12
CA PHE A 175 -12.63 14.02 5.77
C PHE A 175 -11.12 14.22 5.81
N LEU A 176 -10.38 13.22 5.33
CA LEU A 176 -8.93 13.34 5.18
C LEU A 176 -8.58 14.49 4.21
N GLY A 177 -7.63 15.33 4.62
CA GLY A 177 -7.15 16.46 3.84
C GLY A 177 -7.86 17.78 4.11
N SER A 178 -8.76 17.82 5.10
CA SER A 178 -9.46 19.02 5.54
C SER A 178 -8.56 19.94 6.39
N ASP A 179 -9.05 21.16 6.67
CA ASP A 179 -8.34 22.13 7.50
C ASP A 179 -8.29 21.71 8.99
N ASP A 180 -9.16 20.81 9.45
CA ASP A 180 -9.23 20.32 10.83
C ASP A 180 -8.55 18.97 11.08
N ASP A 181 -7.87 18.43 10.06
CA ASP A 181 -6.98 17.28 10.19
C ASP A 181 -5.94 17.48 11.32
N LYS A 182 -5.85 16.50 12.22
CA LYS A 182 -4.83 16.43 13.27
C LYS A 182 -3.73 15.48 12.85
N ARG A 183 -2.76 16.03 12.13
CA ARG A 183 -1.63 15.24 11.62
C ARG A 183 -0.71 14.80 12.74
N PHE A 184 -0.45 13.49 12.79
CA PHE A 184 0.56 12.92 13.66
C PHE A 184 1.95 13.43 13.26
N ARG A 185 2.63 14.13 14.18
CA ARG A 185 3.97 14.70 13.93
C ARG A 185 5.10 13.78 14.35
N THR A 186 4.86 12.99 15.38
CA THR A 186 5.77 11.94 15.84
C THR A 186 4.96 10.68 16.10
N ILE A 187 5.62 9.54 15.98
CA ILE A 187 5.02 8.25 16.34
C ILE A 187 5.01 8.10 17.87
N ASP A 188 6.12 8.41 18.55
CA ASP A 188 6.40 7.99 19.93
C ASP A 188 6.42 9.11 20.99
N HIS A 189 5.76 10.27 20.77
CA HIS A 189 5.66 11.34 21.78
C HIS A 189 6.99 11.83 22.35
N THR A 190 8.00 11.98 21.49
CA THR A 190 9.36 12.33 21.92
C THR A 190 9.58 13.80 22.26
N ASP A 191 8.63 14.69 22.00
CA ASP A 191 8.72 16.14 22.25
C ASP A 191 7.48 16.73 22.98
N GLU A 192 7.75 17.64 23.92
CA GLU A 192 6.73 18.35 24.69
C GLU A 192 5.84 19.19 23.76
N GLY A 193 4.61 18.70 23.52
CA GLY A 193 3.63 19.36 22.65
C GLY A 193 3.28 18.59 21.37
N SER A 194 3.82 17.38 21.17
CA SER A 194 3.47 16.56 20.02
C SER A 194 2.06 15.96 20.09
N GLU A 195 1.41 16.00 18.94
CA GLU A 195 0.20 15.27 18.59
C GLU A 195 0.56 13.88 18.06
N GLY A 196 1.23 13.04 18.86
CA GLY A 196 1.50 11.66 18.48
C GLY A 196 0.29 10.74 18.67
N ILE A 197 0.46 9.45 18.35
CA ILE A 197 -0.65 8.48 18.28
C ILE A 197 -1.40 8.27 19.60
N ASP A 198 -0.77 8.48 20.77
CA ASP A 198 -1.43 8.34 22.08
C ASP A 198 -2.70 9.22 22.24
N LYS A 199 -2.82 10.31 21.47
CA LYS A 199 -3.93 11.27 21.58
C LYS A 199 -5.21 10.76 20.96
N SER A 200 -5.13 9.71 20.15
CA SER A 200 -6.28 9.01 19.58
C SER A 200 -7.06 8.19 20.62
N GLY A 201 -6.47 7.90 21.79
CA GLY A 201 -7.14 7.11 22.82
C GLY A 201 -7.24 5.60 22.52
N ILE A 202 -6.36 5.10 21.64
CA ILE A 202 -6.16 3.66 21.44
C ILE A 202 -5.47 3.01 22.65
N ASP A 203 -5.68 1.71 22.85
CA ASP A 203 -5.06 0.95 23.95
C ASP A 203 -3.52 0.94 23.81
N PRO A 204 -2.75 0.97 24.91
CA PRO A 204 -1.29 0.89 24.87
C PRO A 204 -0.72 -0.29 24.08
N SER A 205 -1.41 -1.44 23.99
CA SER A 205 -0.97 -2.57 23.13
C SER A 205 -0.94 -2.16 21.66
N TYR A 206 -2.02 -1.53 21.18
CA TYR A 206 -2.16 -1.03 19.81
C TYR A 206 -1.25 0.17 19.54
N GLN A 207 -0.95 1.01 20.54
CA GLN A 207 0.08 2.06 20.40
C GLN A 207 1.45 1.47 20.06
N SER A 208 1.82 0.38 20.72
CA SER A 208 3.09 -0.31 20.48
C SER A 208 3.16 -0.92 19.07
N LEU A 209 2.05 -1.50 18.60
CA LEU A 209 1.94 -2.05 17.24
C LEU A 209 2.03 -0.93 16.19
N ALA A 210 1.21 0.12 16.34
CA ALA A 210 1.23 1.28 15.44
C ALA A 210 2.63 1.92 15.38
N THR A 211 3.35 1.96 16.50
CA THR A 211 4.72 2.50 16.56
C THR A 211 5.71 1.71 15.71
N GLN A 212 5.54 0.40 15.63
CA GLN A 212 6.39 -0.46 14.84
C GLN A 212 6.01 -0.40 13.35
N ALA A 213 4.71 -0.40 13.05
CA ALA A 213 4.19 -0.50 11.70
C ALA A 213 4.29 0.80 10.87
N PHE A 214 4.08 1.97 11.48
CA PHE A 214 3.88 3.20 10.73
C PHE A 214 5.02 4.23 10.84
N GLY A 215 5.09 5.08 9.82
CA GLY A 215 5.77 6.37 9.84
C GLY A 215 4.75 7.52 9.73
N VAL A 216 5.22 8.76 9.84
CA VAL A 216 4.38 9.99 9.77
C VAL A 216 4.57 10.79 8.49
N ALA A 217 5.45 10.34 7.59
CA ALA A 217 5.84 11.08 6.41
C ALA A 217 6.18 10.15 5.24
N SER A 218 6.00 10.66 4.01
CA SER A 218 6.38 9.99 2.78
C SER A 218 7.54 10.68 2.06
N ASP A 219 8.34 9.90 1.34
CA ASP A 219 9.27 10.37 0.31
C ASP A 219 8.61 10.39 -1.08
N TYR A 220 7.55 9.61 -1.27
CA TYR A 220 6.90 9.38 -2.54
C TYR A 220 5.53 10.05 -2.59
N PHE A 221 5.19 10.63 -3.73
CA PHE A 221 3.91 11.28 -3.96
C PHE A 221 3.39 10.91 -5.34
N ARG A 222 2.08 10.69 -5.47
CA ARG A 222 1.40 10.59 -6.76
C ARG A 222 0.76 11.95 -7.07
N ILE A 223 1.06 12.48 -8.25
CA ILE A 223 0.46 13.70 -8.78
C ILE A 223 -0.47 13.27 -9.90
N GLU A 224 -1.76 13.52 -9.72
CA GLU A 224 -2.76 13.29 -10.74
C GLU A 224 -3.21 14.62 -11.35
N SER A 225 -3.11 14.75 -12.66
CA SER A 225 -3.50 15.94 -13.40
C SER A 225 -4.49 15.59 -14.49
N THR A 226 -5.74 15.99 -14.30
CA THR A 226 -6.82 15.74 -15.27
C THR A 226 -7.13 17.00 -16.07
N ALA A 227 -7.13 16.87 -17.39
CA ALA A 227 -7.52 17.92 -18.33
C ALA A 227 -8.71 17.46 -19.18
N ILE A 228 -9.68 18.35 -19.37
CA ILE A 228 -10.84 18.11 -20.24
C ILE A 228 -10.85 19.14 -21.36
N VAL A 229 -10.71 18.68 -22.60
CA VAL A 229 -10.72 19.54 -23.80
C VAL A 229 -11.71 18.98 -24.82
N ASN A 230 -12.72 19.77 -25.20
CA ASN A 230 -13.74 19.36 -26.18
C ASN A 230 -14.37 17.98 -25.88
N LYS A 231 -14.68 17.71 -24.60
CA LYS A 231 -15.22 16.43 -24.08
C LYS A 231 -14.25 15.24 -24.06
N VAL A 232 -12.99 15.43 -24.42
CA VAL A 232 -11.94 14.44 -24.19
C VAL A 232 -11.34 14.69 -22.81
N LYS A 233 -11.43 13.70 -21.92
CA LYS A 233 -10.78 13.70 -20.60
C LYS A 233 -9.45 12.95 -20.73
N LYS A 234 -8.36 13.56 -20.28
CA LYS A 234 -7.06 12.91 -20.12
C LYS A 234 -6.56 13.12 -18.72
N THR A 235 -6.00 12.08 -18.12
CA THR A 235 -5.41 12.10 -16.79
C THR A 235 -3.96 11.64 -16.89
N LEU A 236 -3.05 12.50 -16.43
CA LEU A 236 -1.66 12.14 -16.20
C LEU A 236 -1.50 11.71 -14.76
N LYS A 237 -0.97 10.52 -14.52
CA LYS A 237 -0.61 10.04 -13.19
C LYS A 237 0.92 9.95 -13.13
N VAL A 238 1.52 10.71 -12.22
CA VAL A 238 2.98 10.83 -12.12
C VAL A 238 3.41 10.51 -10.71
N THR A 239 4.23 9.49 -10.54
CA THR A 239 4.85 9.21 -9.24
C THR A 239 6.17 9.96 -9.16
N VAL A 240 6.37 10.68 -8.06
CA VAL A 240 7.57 11.45 -7.80
C VAL A 240 8.23 11.07 -6.48
N LEU A 241 9.56 11.01 -6.49
CA LEU A 241 10.39 10.94 -5.30
C LEU A 241 10.83 12.35 -4.89
N ARG A 242 10.50 12.75 -3.68
CA ARG A 242 10.94 14.01 -3.06
C ARG A 242 12.27 13.82 -2.36
N THR A 243 13.28 14.57 -2.76
CA THR A 243 14.57 14.65 -2.07
C THR A 243 14.83 16.06 -1.58
N PHE A 244 15.44 16.20 -0.40
CA PHE A 244 15.87 17.49 0.10
C PHE A 244 17.17 17.91 -0.58
N THR A 245 17.28 19.19 -0.94
CA THR A 245 18.49 19.76 -1.54
C THR A 245 19.15 20.74 -0.58
N GLU A 246 20.46 20.91 -0.72
CA GLU A 246 21.14 22.04 -0.08
C GLU A 246 20.48 23.37 -0.50
N GLU A 247 20.35 24.29 0.45
CA GLU A 247 19.69 25.58 0.22
C GLU A 247 20.43 26.38 -0.87
N VAL A 248 19.78 26.60 -2.01
CA VAL A 248 20.26 27.57 -3.00
C VAL A 248 19.96 28.96 -2.49
N GLN A 249 21.01 29.70 -2.11
CA GLN A 249 20.91 31.11 -1.73
C GLN A 249 20.40 31.95 -2.91
N LEU A 250 19.12 32.30 -2.91
CA LEU A 250 18.56 33.22 -3.90
C LEU A 250 19.10 34.64 -3.69
N GLY A 251 19.47 35.29 -4.81
CA GLY A 251 19.95 36.67 -4.84
C GLY A 251 18.89 37.68 -4.39
N GLY A 252 19.33 38.86 -3.94
CA GLY A 252 18.45 39.84 -3.27
C GLY A 252 17.30 40.41 -4.11
N SER A 253 17.31 40.28 -5.44
CA SER A 253 16.18 40.66 -6.31
C SER A 253 15.06 39.63 -6.32
N ASP A 254 15.42 38.34 -6.25
CA ASP A 254 14.48 37.23 -6.46
C ASP A 254 13.67 36.93 -5.19
N ARG A 255 14.17 37.37 -4.02
CA ARG A 255 13.49 37.23 -2.73
C ARG A 255 12.20 38.07 -2.64
N PHE A 256 12.14 39.21 -3.33
CA PHE A 256 10.99 40.12 -3.27
C PHE A 256 9.79 39.67 -4.12
N GLU A 257 10.01 38.85 -5.15
CA GLU A 257 8.94 38.41 -6.05
C GLU A 257 8.05 37.34 -5.41
N PHE A 258 8.56 36.62 -4.40
CA PHE A 258 7.86 35.51 -3.74
C PHE A 258 7.31 35.82 -2.34
N GLN A 259 7.35 37.08 -1.86
CA GLN A 259 6.96 37.44 -0.48
C GLN A 259 7.56 36.51 0.59
N ARG A 260 8.80 36.06 0.40
CA ARG A 260 9.50 35.13 1.29
C ARG A 260 10.13 35.86 2.47
N ASP A 261 9.27 36.43 3.32
CA ASP A 261 9.70 37.06 4.55
C ASP A 261 9.62 36.03 5.72
N GLN A 262 10.80 35.61 6.20
CA GLN A 262 11.12 35.16 7.56
C GLN A 262 11.07 33.66 7.96
N ILE A 263 10.81 32.71 7.06
CA ILE A 263 10.94 31.28 7.41
C ILE A 263 11.99 30.63 6.51
N GLN A 264 12.92 29.87 7.10
CA GLN A 264 13.87 29.07 6.35
C GLN A 264 13.09 27.98 5.63
N GLU A 265 12.94 28.11 4.30
CA GLU A 265 12.22 27.13 3.49
C GLU A 265 13.19 26.05 3.04
N GLU A 266 12.89 24.80 3.41
CA GLU A 266 13.60 23.64 2.89
C GLU A 266 13.33 23.50 1.39
N GLN A 267 14.40 23.49 0.59
CA GLN A 267 14.29 23.26 -0.84
C GLN A 267 14.20 21.77 -1.11
N VAL A 268 13.23 21.40 -1.94
CA VAL A 268 13.03 20.01 -2.36
C VAL A 268 13.15 19.89 -3.87
N LYS A 269 13.64 18.74 -4.30
CA LYS A 269 13.64 18.29 -5.69
C LYS A 269 12.66 17.14 -5.83
N LEU A 270 11.80 17.21 -6.85
CA LEU A 270 10.92 16.13 -7.24
C LEU A 270 11.53 15.41 -8.44
N LEU A 271 11.77 14.11 -8.28
CA LEU A 271 12.28 13.22 -9.32
C LEU A 271 11.12 12.38 -9.84
N VAL A 272 10.80 12.49 -11.13
CA VAL A 272 9.81 11.60 -11.75
C VAL A 272 10.40 10.20 -11.80
N ILE A 273 9.72 9.25 -11.18
CA ILE A 273 10.12 7.83 -11.15
C ILE A 273 9.20 6.96 -12.02
N ASP A 274 7.94 7.37 -12.16
CA ASP A 274 6.96 6.68 -12.98
C ASP A 274 5.98 7.68 -13.60
N PHE A 275 5.44 7.33 -14.76
CA PHE A 275 4.56 8.16 -15.57
C PHE A 275 3.56 7.31 -16.35
N GLU A 276 2.29 7.62 -16.18
CA GLU A 276 1.17 6.98 -16.85
C GLU A 276 0.22 8.03 -17.45
N GLU A 277 -0.31 7.75 -18.65
CA GLU A 277 -1.34 8.56 -19.31
C GLU A 277 -2.59 7.71 -19.53
N VAL A 278 -3.72 8.17 -18.98
CA VAL A 278 -5.04 7.50 -19.05
C VAL A 278 -6.04 8.42 -19.74
N GLY A 279 -6.83 7.90 -20.70
CA GLY A 279 -7.92 8.63 -21.37
C GLY A 279 -7.70 9.00 -22.84
#